data_AF-A0A932CYM1-F1
#
_entry.id   AF-A0A932CYM1-F1
#
_cell.length_a   1.000
_cell.length_b   1.000
_cell.length_c   1.000
_cell.angle_alpha   90.00
_cell.angle_beta   90.00
_cell.angle_gamma   90.00
#
_symmetry.space_group_name_H-M   'P 1'
#
loop_
_entity.id
_entity.type
_entity.pdbx_description
1 polymer ?
#
loop_
_entity_poly.entity_id
_entity_poly.type
_entity_poly.pdbx_seq_one_letter_code
_entity_poly.pdbx_strand_id
1 'polypeptide(L)'
;MKGGQSALLLAALVAACGPAPTVGTTESAIYRGEEARAGWDNVVRLNRWASQFDASSCSATVVAPRVATTAKHCLEDTDPSDLALELGPDGESGAVAIAELRVTDGDMSRGRDIAVLIAADRIQVYPYAPFAREWQPAEGDPITLVGYGQRDNGFAGRRMVGDAVLEGIEEAYLTTSGDPACFGDSGGAAFDAGEMLVGVIVNVFGFDPDDPCEGLSGHTRVDAWSAMIDQAIQDSTICEDEVCDDGWDDDCDGLVDEGCLPLGSPCTAPDDCASRDCREVEGASQCTRTCDPNAGSAACPEGLWCAPVADGAACASGDPPPDPDPVDAAVDLPDAADAGPADTASYGCGCRIPGSAGRRAAGLSVIFLAALAPLGVSRRRGPRCRPRPFRWPTRRRRRRTARSTVAGSCASAGAPLDQRVRRT
;
A
#
# COMPACT_ATOMS: atom_id res chain seq x y z
N MET A 1 2.39 -85.03 13.41
CA MET A 1 2.89 -83.68 13.72
C MET A 1 3.44 -83.04 12.45
N LYS A 2 2.64 -82.19 11.79
CA LYS A 2 3.08 -81.25 10.75
C LYS A 2 2.20 -80.01 10.91
N GLY A 3 2.78 -78.93 11.42
CA GLY A 3 2.13 -77.62 11.52
C GLY A 3 2.48 -76.80 10.28
N GLY A 4 1.45 -76.34 9.57
CA GLY A 4 1.57 -75.32 8.54
C GLY A 4 0.79 -74.10 9.01
N GLN A 5 1.49 -73.01 9.29
CA GLN A 5 0.89 -71.71 9.57
C GLN A 5 0.59 -71.02 8.24
N SER A 6 -0.69 -70.77 7.98
CA SER A 6 -1.14 -69.91 6.90
C SER A 6 -1.06 -68.45 7.36
N ALA A 7 -0.15 -67.69 6.76
CA ALA A 7 -0.09 -66.25 6.86
C ALA A 7 -1.21 -65.64 6.00
N LEU A 8 -2.13 -64.91 6.64
CA LEU A 8 -3.13 -64.08 5.97
C LEU A 8 -2.52 -62.69 5.76
N LEU A 9 -2.13 -62.36 4.52
CA LEU A 9 -1.73 -61.02 4.12
C LEU A 9 -3.02 -60.24 3.79
N LEU A 10 -3.37 -59.26 4.63
CA LEU A 10 -4.46 -58.31 4.36
C LEU A 10 -3.87 -57.09 3.64
N ALA A 11 -4.00 -57.04 2.31
CA ALA A 11 -3.64 -55.87 1.52
C ALA A 11 -4.81 -54.88 1.51
N ALA A 12 -4.66 -53.76 2.23
CA ALA A 12 -5.59 -52.64 2.19
C ALA A 12 -5.27 -51.75 0.96
N LEU A 13 -6.09 -51.87 -0.08
CA LEU A 13 -6.13 -50.95 -1.21
C LEU A 13 -6.92 -49.70 -0.80
N VAL A 14 -6.21 -48.65 -0.37
CA VAL A 14 -6.80 -47.31 -0.23
C VAL A 14 -6.75 -46.64 -1.59
N ALA A 15 -7.86 -46.70 -2.33
CA ALA A 15 -8.05 -45.92 -3.55
C ALA A 15 -8.37 -44.46 -3.17
N ALA A 16 -7.33 -43.64 -3.00
CA ALA A 16 -7.47 -42.20 -2.87
C ALA A 16 -7.66 -41.57 -4.27
N CYS A 17 -8.92 -41.44 -4.70
CA CYS A 17 -9.26 -40.49 -5.77
C CYS A 17 -9.30 -39.08 -5.15
N GLY A 18 -8.13 -38.47 -5.00
CA GLY A 18 -8.07 -37.01 -4.90
C GLY A 18 -8.38 -36.41 -6.26
N PRO A 19 -9.12 -35.28 -6.36
CA PRO A 19 -9.15 -34.53 -7.60
C PRO A 19 -7.71 -34.21 -8.00
N ALA A 20 -7.36 -34.45 -9.26
CA ALA A 20 -6.09 -33.99 -9.79
C ALA A 20 -5.97 -32.50 -9.48
N PRO A 21 -4.85 -32.01 -8.91
CA PRO A 21 -4.64 -30.58 -8.79
C PRO A 21 -4.84 -30.01 -10.19
N THR A 22 -5.77 -29.07 -10.29
CA THR A 22 -5.92 -28.30 -11.52
C THR A 22 -4.62 -27.52 -11.62
N VAL A 23 -3.72 -27.97 -12.49
CA VAL A 23 -2.59 -27.15 -12.92
C VAL A 23 -3.22 -26.03 -13.73
N GLY A 24 -3.67 -24.99 -13.02
CA GLY A 24 -3.97 -23.71 -13.64
C GLY A 24 -2.66 -23.21 -14.23
N THR A 25 -2.66 -22.90 -15.51
CA THR A 25 -1.64 -22.06 -16.10
C THR A 25 -1.75 -20.71 -15.42
N THR A 26 -0.89 -20.45 -14.44
CA THR A 26 -0.73 -19.14 -13.82
C THR A 26 0.10 -18.28 -14.76
N GLU A 27 -0.57 -17.36 -15.44
CA GLU A 27 0.04 -16.16 -16.05
C GLU A 27 0.18 -15.13 -14.90
N SER A 28 1.35 -14.51 -14.71
CA SER A 28 1.81 -13.92 -13.42
C SER A 28 2.55 -12.55 -13.60
N ALA A 29 2.03 -11.41 -13.05
CA ALA A 29 2.29 -9.99 -13.46
C ALA A 29 3.38 -9.27 -12.73
N ILE A 30 3.72 -8.04 -13.14
CA ILE A 30 5.10 -7.54 -13.14
C ILE A 30 5.88 -8.42 -14.15
N TYR A 31 6.15 -7.84 -15.33
CA TYR A 31 6.46 -8.56 -16.58
C TYR A 31 6.00 -10.04 -16.61
N ARG A 32 4.69 -10.29 -16.84
CA ARG A 32 4.02 -11.54 -17.33
C ARG A 32 2.61 -11.86 -16.78
N GLY A 33 1.79 -10.94 -16.26
CA GLY A 33 0.48 -11.36 -15.70
C GLY A 33 -0.56 -10.31 -15.38
N GLU A 34 -1.29 -10.42 -14.26
CA GLU A 34 -2.51 -9.66 -14.00
C GLU A 34 -2.44 -8.15 -13.68
N GLU A 35 -3.44 -7.46 -14.24
CA GLU A 35 -3.80 -6.10 -13.91
C GLU A 35 -4.19 -6.01 -12.42
N ALA A 36 -3.63 -5.02 -11.73
CA ALA A 36 -3.87 -4.84 -10.32
C ALA A 36 -5.36 -4.61 -10.06
N ARG A 37 -5.94 -5.47 -9.22
CA ARG A 37 -7.32 -5.32 -8.73
C ARG A 37 -7.44 -4.10 -7.82
N ALA A 38 -8.67 -3.80 -7.38
CA ALA A 38 -8.89 -2.85 -6.30
C ALA A 38 -8.07 -3.27 -5.06
N GLY A 39 -7.51 -2.30 -4.33
CA GLY A 39 -6.66 -2.52 -3.16
C GLY A 39 -5.26 -1.93 -3.27
N TRP A 40 -4.74 -1.75 -4.48
CA TRP A 40 -3.39 -1.19 -4.73
C TRP A 40 -3.39 0.29 -5.10
N ASP A 41 -4.40 1.05 -4.65
CA ASP A 41 -4.60 2.46 -5.02
C ASP A 41 -3.53 3.40 -4.47
N ASN A 42 -2.80 2.96 -3.46
CA ASN A 42 -1.58 3.58 -2.94
C ASN A 42 -0.40 3.52 -3.92
N VAL A 43 -0.38 2.63 -4.91
CA VAL A 43 0.67 2.61 -5.94
C VAL A 43 0.18 3.38 -7.16
N VAL A 44 0.94 4.39 -7.54
CA VAL A 44 0.58 5.41 -8.53
C VAL A 44 1.67 5.55 -9.60
N ARG A 45 1.32 6.16 -10.73
CA ARG A 45 2.29 6.44 -11.79
C ARG A 45 3.00 7.77 -11.49
N LEU A 46 4.32 7.79 -11.58
CA LEU A 46 5.11 9.02 -11.51
C LEU A 46 5.47 9.45 -12.93
N ASN A 47 4.91 10.57 -13.38
CA ASN A 47 5.22 11.11 -14.69
C ASN A 47 6.17 12.30 -14.60
N ARG A 48 7.14 12.34 -15.53
CA ARG A 48 8.08 13.44 -15.73
C ARG A 48 7.82 14.13 -17.07
N TRP A 49 7.57 15.43 -17.04
CA TRP A 49 7.38 16.30 -18.22
C TRP A 49 8.52 17.31 -18.37
N ALA A 50 9.77 16.85 -18.42
CA ALA A 50 10.91 17.75 -18.69
C ALA A 50 10.83 18.39 -20.10
N SER A 51 10.24 17.67 -21.07
CA SER A 51 9.89 18.20 -22.38
C SER A 51 8.78 17.35 -23.03
N GLN A 52 8.05 17.90 -24.01
CA GLN A 52 7.03 17.16 -24.77
C GLN A 52 7.57 15.93 -25.55
N PHE A 53 8.88 15.72 -25.56
CA PHE A 53 9.56 14.62 -26.24
C PHE A 53 10.31 13.68 -25.28
N ASP A 54 10.44 14.03 -23.99
CA ASP A 54 11.19 13.27 -22.98
C ASP A 54 10.29 12.85 -21.81
N ALA A 55 9.08 12.38 -22.13
CA ALA A 55 8.20 11.82 -21.13
C ALA A 55 8.73 10.44 -20.71
N SER A 56 9.27 10.36 -19.49
CA SER A 56 9.57 9.09 -18.82
C SER A 56 8.56 8.86 -17.71
N SER A 57 8.06 7.63 -17.60
CA SER A 57 7.18 7.22 -16.51
C SER A 57 7.92 6.26 -15.58
N CYS A 58 7.79 6.51 -14.29
CA CYS A 58 8.13 5.61 -13.20
C CYS A 58 6.86 5.27 -12.41
N SER A 59 7.04 4.54 -11.32
CA SER A 59 6.02 4.28 -10.32
C SER A 59 6.38 5.00 -9.01
N ALA A 60 5.40 5.15 -8.12
CA ALA A 60 5.58 5.66 -6.77
C ALA A 60 4.55 5.03 -5.83
N THR A 61 4.83 5.06 -4.53
CA THR A 61 3.95 4.50 -3.50
C THR A 61 3.58 5.56 -2.49
N VAL A 62 2.30 5.87 -2.36
CA VAL A 62 1.75 6.87 -1.43
C VAL A 62 1.68 6.26 -0.03
N VAL A 63 2.46 6.83 0.89
CA VAL A 63 2.61 6.34 2.28
C VAL A 63 1.93 7.27 3.29
N ALA A 64 1.55 8.48 2.88
CA ALA A 64 0.80 9.44 3.69
C ALA A 64 0.04 10.42 2.79
N PRO A 65 -0.85 11.29 3.33
CA PRO A 65 -1.70 12.19 2.54
C PRO A 65 -0.95 13.06 1.53
N ARG A 66 0.31 13.40 1.78
CA ARG A 66 1.13 14.22 0.87
C ARG A 66 2.48 13.60 0.56
N VAL A 67 2.72 12.36 0.96
CA VAL A 67 4.04 11.73 0.85
C VAL A 67 3.96 10.46 0.03
N ALA A 68 4.86 10.36 -0.93
CA ALA A 68 5.09 9.14 -1.68
C ALA A 68 6.57 8.78 -1.76
N THR A 69 6.89 7.50 -1.81
CA THR A 69 8.25 7.00 -2.06
C THR A 69 8.41 6.63 -3.53
N THR A 70 9.62 6.78 -4.05
CA THR A 70 9.99 6.35 -5.42
C THR A 70 11.49 6.07 -5.49
N ALA A 71 12.00 5.65 -6.64
CA ALA A 71 13.42 5.47 -6.86
C ALA A 71 14.09 6.83 -7.13
N LYS A 72 15.29 7.03 -6.61
CA LYS A 72 16.04 8.28 -6.82
C LYS A 72 16.41 8.48 -8.29
N HIS A 73 16.74 7.42 -9.03
CA HIS A 73 17.08 7.52 -10.44
C HIS A 73 15.92 8.04 -11.31
N CYS A 74 14.67 7.92 -10.84
CA CYS A 74 13.51 8.49 -11.53
C CYS A 74 13.50 10.03 -11.52
N LEU A 75 14.28 10.65 -10.63
CA LEU A 75 14.26 12.08 -10.36
C LEU A 75 15.53 12.81 -10.85
N GLU A 76 16.49 12.10 -11.45
CA GLU A 76 17.77 12.69 -11.86
C GLU A 76 17.58 13.91 -12.78
N ASP A 77 18.23 15.01 -12.39
CA ASP A 77 18.19 16.30 -13.07
C ASP A 77 16.76 16.79 -13.37
N THR A 78 15.83 16.56 -12.43
CA THR A 78 14.42 16.93 -12.56
C THR A 78 14.03 17.99 -11.53
N ASP A 79 13.31 19.03 -11.97
CA ASP A 79 12.68 19.99 -11.07
C ASP A 79 11.35 19.43 -10.56
N PRO A 80 10.96 19.63 -9.28
CA PRO A 80 9.65 19.21 -8.76
C PRO A 80 8.48 19.63 -9.66
N SER A 81 8.56 20.81 -10.30
CA SER A 81 7.50 21.33 -11.17
C SER A 81 7.33 20.57 -12.50
N ASP A 82 8.30 19.72 -12.86
CA ASP A 82 8.23 18.83 -14.03
C ASP A 82 7.62 17.46 -13.67
N LEU A 83 7.19 17.25 -12.43
CA LEU A 83 6.71 15.96 -11.92
C LEU A 83 5.24 16.03 -11.47
N ALA A 84 4.52 14.93 -11.69
CA ALA A 84 3.23 14.70 -11.03
C ALA A 84 2.98 13.21 -10.75
N LEU A 85 2.21 12.96 -9.70
CA LEU A 85 1.65 11.65 -9.38
C LEU A 85 0.32 11.50 -10.09
N GLU A 86 0.22 10.52 -10.96
CA GLU A 86 -0.97 10.20 -11.70
C GLU A 86 -1.71 9.01 -11.08
N LEU A 87 -2.99 9.23 -10.79
CA LEU A 87 -3.78 8.35 -9.95
C LEU A 87 -4.62 7.37 -10.77
N GLY A 88 -5.01 6.27 -10.12
CA GLY A 88 -5.89 5.25 -10.69
C GLY A 88 -5.16 4.20 -11.53
N PRO A 89 -5.87 3.12 -11.92
CA PRO A 89 -5.26 1.93 -12.53
C PRO A 89 -4.57 2.21 -13.87
N ASP A 90 -5.03 3.21 -14.62
CA ASP A 90 -4.44 3.62 -15.91
C ASP A 90 -3.58 4.90 -15.80
N GLY A 91 -3.44 5.47 -14.60
CA GLY A 91 -2.77 6.75 -14.38
C GLY A 91 -3.49 7.94 -15.03
N GLU A 92 -4.81 7.87 -15.19
CA GLU A 92 -5.61 8.92 -15.86
C GLU A 92 -6.72 9.50 -14.97
N SER A 93 -6.85 9.04 -13.72
CA SER A 93 -7.92 9.49 -12.81
C SER A 93 -7.68 10.86 -12.20
N GLY A 94 -6.48 11.42 -12.37
CA GLY A 94 -6.07 12.70 -11.82
C GLY A 94 -4.56 12.81 -11.74
N ALA A 95 -4.05 14.03 -11.54
CA ALA A 95 -2.63 14.28 -11.35
C ALA A 95 -2.44 15.20 -10.14
N VAL A 96 -1.44 14.90 -9.31
CA VAL A 96 -1.05 15.69 -8.14
C VAL A 96 0.37 16.21 -8.35
N ALA A 97 0.54 17.54 -8.32
CA ALA A 97 1.84 18.17 -8.52
C ALA A 97 2.79 17.90 -7.34
N ILE A 98 4.09 17.86 -7.61
CA ILE A 98 5.11 17.72 -6.57
C ILE A 98 5.62 19.09 -6.14
N ALA A 99 5.68 19.32 -4.82
CA ALA A 99 6.20 20.55 -4.23
C ALA A 99 7.68 20.44 -3.88
N GLU A 100 8.10 19.28 -3.36
CA GLU A 100 9.47 19.06 -2.88
C GLU A 100 9.93 17.63 -3.16
N LEU A 101 11.23 17.48 -3.39
CA LEU A 101 11.92 16.20 -3.54
C LEU A 101 12.95 16.06 -2.43
N ARG A 102 12.97 14.90 -1.78
CA ARG A 102 14.04 14.49 -0.88
C ARG A 102 14.68 13.25 -1.47
N VAL A 103 16.00 13.26 -1.62
CA VAL A 103 16.75 12.14 -2.17
C VAL A 103 17.87 11.78 -1.19
N THR A 104 18.24 10.51 -1.16
CA THR A 104 19.43 10.07 -0.42
C THR A 104 20.71 10.72 -0.95
N ASP A 105 21.70 10.87 -0.07
CA ASP A 105 23.03 11.33 -0.44
C ASP A 105 23.87 10.23 -1.12
N GLY A 106 24.78 10.66 -2.00
CA GLY A 106 25.75 9.79 -2.67
C GLY A 106 25.30 9.30 -4.05
N ASP A 107 25.96 8.25 -4.54
CA ASP A 107 25.60 7.61 -5.80
C ASP A 107 24.37 6.70 -5.64
N MET A 108 23.82 6.25 -6.78
CA MET A 108 22.72 5.28 -6.83
C MET A 108 23.23 3.85 -6.66
N SER A 109 24.23 3.66 -5.78
CA SER A 109 24.70 2.32 -5.41
C SER A 109 23.60 1.54 -4.69
N ARG A 110 23.79 0.22 -4.59
CA ARG A 110 22.82 -0.69 -3.97
C ARG A 110 22.38 -0.17 -2.61
N GLY A 111 21.07 0.03 -2.49
CA GLY A 111 20.42 0.45 -1.26
C GLY A 111 20.42 1.95 -0.98
N ARG A 112 20.86 2.79 -1.92
CA ARG A 112 20.72 4.26 -1.84
C ARG A 112 19.81 4.81 -2.93
N ASP A 113 19.21 3.98 -3.76
CA ASP A 113 18.35 4.46 -4.84
C ASP A 113 16.91 4.61 -4.34
N ILE A 114 16.68 5.59 -3.47
CA ILE A 114 15.34 5.90 -2.94
C ILE A 114 15.18 7.39 -2.77
N ALA A 115 13.96 7.85 -2.98
CA ALA A 115 13.54 9.22 -2.83
C ALA A 115 12.15 9.30 -2.22
N VAL A 116 11.88 10.45 -1.61
CA VAL A 116 10.59 10.82 -1.06
C VAL A 116 10.09 12.07 -1.77
N LEU A 117 8.84 12.01 -2.20
CA LEU A 117 8.12 13.06 -2.88
C LEU A 117 7.13 13.69 -1.90
N ILE A 118 7.14 15.02 -1.79
CA ILE A 118 6.12 15.75 -1.05
C ILE A 118 5.22 16.47 -2.05
N ALA A 119 3.96 16.07 -2.09
CA ALA A 119 2.94 16.61 -2.98
C ALA A 119 2.50 18.02 -2.57
N ALA A 120 2.15 18.84 -3.56
CA ALA A 120 1.63 20.19 -3.34
C ALA A 120 0.25 20.18 -2.66
N ASP A 121 -0.58 19.19 -2.99
CA ASP A 121 -1.92 18.98 -2.45
C ASP A 121 -2.06 17.57 -1.87
N ARG A 122 -3.13 17.34 -1.09
CA ARG A 122 -3.48 15.99 -0.59
C ARG A 122 -3.71 15.03 -1.76
N ILE A 123 -3.03 13.90 -1.71
CA ILE A 123 -3.15 12.78 -2.65
C ILE A 123 -4.41 12.00 -2.30
N GLN A 124 -5.39 12.00 -3.21
CA GLN A 124 -6.71 11.42 -2.99
C GLN A 124 -6.72 9.91 -3.28
N VAL A 125 -5.89 9.15 -2.55
CA VAL A 125 -5.87 7.68 -2.57
C VAL A 125 -6.06 7.18 -1.14
N TYR A 126 -6.77 6.06 -0.97
CA TYR A 126 -6.98 5.44 0.32
C TYR A 126 -7.17 3.92 0.16
N PRO A 127 -6.60 3.07 1.03
CA PRO A 127 -5.69 3.43 2.13
C PRO A 127 -4.31 3.90 1.63
N TYR A 128 -3.54 4.59 2.48
CA TYR A 128 -2.12 4.81 2.23
C TYR A 128 -1.34 3.52 2.54
N ALA A 129 -0.19 3.33 1.89
CA ALA A 129 0.66 2.17 2.15
C ALA A 129 1.26 2.25 3.56
N PRO A 130 1.00 1.28 4.47
CA PRO A 130 1.82 1.16 5.65
C PRO A 130 3.23 0.73 5.21
N PHE A 131 4.27 1.17 5.93
CA PHE A 131 5.65 0.83 5.58
C PHE A 131 6.43 0.35 6.80
N ALA A 132 7.39 -0.54 6.56
CA ALA A 132 8.15 -1.13 7.64
C ALA A 132 9.21 -0.16 8.15
N ARG A 133 9.20 0.11 9.46
CA ARG A 133 10.27 0.85 10.16
C ARG A 133 11.34 -0.08 10.71
N GLU A 134 10.94 -1.29 11.06
CA GLU A 134 11.79 -2.40 11.43
C GLU A 134 11.29 -3.63 10.69
N TRP A 135 12.17 -4.31 9.97
CA TRP A 135 11.82 -5.52 9.24
C TRP A 135 12.96 -6.54 9.29
N GLN A 136 12.61 -7.78 9.58
CA GLN A 136 13.56 -8.89 9.67
C GLN A 136 13.19 -9.96 8.64
N PRO A 137 13.52 -9.73 7.37
CA PRO A 137 13.20 -10.68 6.32
C PRO A 137 14.00 -11.98 6.40
N ALA A 138 13.44 -13.03 5.83
CA ALA A 138 14.14 -14.26 5.50
C ALA A 138 14.07 -14.54 3.98
N GLU A 139 15.14 -15.09 3.42
CA GLU A 139 15.10 -15.62 2.06
C GLU A 139 13.99 -16.67 1.92
N GLY A 140 13.23 -16.59 0.83
CA GLY A 140 12.03 -17.38 0.57
C GLY A 140 10.72 -16.74 1.04
N ASP A 141 10.76 -15.63 1.80
CA ASP A 141 9.55 -14.90 2.16
C ASP A 141 8.83 -14.41 0.89
N PRO A 142 7.49 -14.53 0.84
CA PRO A 142 6.70 -14.06 -0.29
C PRO A 142 6.71 -12.53 -0.33
N ILE A 143 6.82 -12.00 -1.55
CA ILE A 143 6.83 -10.56 -1.83
C ILE A 143 5.82 -10.30 -2.95
N THR A 144 5.02 -9.25 -2.81
CA THR A 144 4.15 -8.77 -3.87
C THR A 144 4.73 -7.50 -4.49
N LEU A 145 4.95 -7.50 -5.81
CA LEU A 145 5.46 -6.37 -6.56
C LEU A 145 4.32 -5.60 -7.22
N VAL A 146 4.36 -4.27 -7.22
CA VAL A 146 3.32 -3.44 -7.85
C VAL A 146 3.94 -2.24 -8.56
N GLY A 147 3.58 -2.03 -9.83
CA GLY A 147 4.15 -0.97 -10.66
C GLY A 147 3.38 -0.71 -11.97
N TYR A 148 3.83 0.29 -12.73
CA TYR A 148 3.25 0.74 -14.00
C TYR A 148 4.15 0.48 -15.22
N GLY A 149 5.15 -0.39 -15.06
CA GLY A 149 6.17 -0.68 -16.06
C GLY A 149 5.66 -1.43 -17.29
N GLN A 150 6.62 -1.78 -18.14
CA GLN A 150 6.36 -2.49 -19.38
C GLN A 150 5.86 -3.92 -19.13
N ARG A 151 4.93 -4.34 -19.99
CA ARG A 151 4.39 -5.70 -20.06
C ARG A 151 5.08 -6.51 -21.16
N ASP A 152 4.76 -7.80 -21.23
CA ASP A 152 5.21 -8.74 -22.28
C ASP A 152 4.96 -8.25 -23.72
N ASN A 153 3.90 -7.48 -23.93
CA ASN A 153 3.54 -6.87 -25.20
C ASN A 153 4.23 -5.51 -25.46
N GLY A 154 5.14 -5.08 -24.58
CA GLY A 154 5.90 -3.82 -24.67
C GLY A 154 5.11 -2.56 -24.28
N PHE A 155 3.83 -2.68 -23.92
CA PHE A 155 3.02 -1.54 -23.46
C PHE A 155 3.17 -1.34 -21.96
N ALA A 156 3.23 -0.07 -21.53
CA ALA A 156 3.27 0.35 -20.13
C ALA A 156 2.04 1.22 -19.78
N GLY A 157 1.97 1.69 -18.53
CA GLY A 157 1.01 2.72 -18.11
C GLY A 157 -0.26 2.18 -17.46
N ARG A 158 -0.42 0.86 -17.36
CA ARG A 158 -1.42 0.22 -16.48
C ARG A 158 -0.74 -0.34 -15.25
N ARG A 159 -1.40 -0.26 -14.09
CA ARG A 159 -0.90 -0.85 -12.84
C ARG A 159 -0.98 -2.38 -12.92
N MET A 160 0.14 -3.03 -12.66
CA MET A 160 0.29 -4.49 -12.65
C MET A 160 0.71 -4.95 -11.25
N VAL A 161 0.38 -6.19 -10.89
CA VAL A 161 0.72 -6.80 -9.61
C VAL A 161 1.35 -8.19 -9.78
N GLY A 162 2.42 -8.48 -9.07
CA GLY A 162 3.21 -9.69 -9.23
C GLY A 162 3.57 -10.43 -7.98
N ASP A 163 3.70 -11.74 -8.11
CA ASP A 163 4.16 -12.60 -7.04
C ASP A 163 5.66 -12.88 -7.21
N ALA A 164 6.40 -12.62 -6.14
CA ALA A 164 7.84 -12.82 -6.07
C ALA A 164 8.21 -13.49 -4.74
N VAL A 165 9.46 -13.92 -4.64
CA VAL A 165 10.05 -14.41 -3.41
C VAL A 165 11.39 -13.73 -3.17
N LEU A 166 11.72 -13.52 -1.91
CA LEU A 166 12.97 -12.90 -1.52
C LEU A 166 14.15 -13.86 -1.72
N GLU A 167 15.13 -13.46 -2.53
CA GLU A 167 16.31 -14.29 -2.88
C GLU A 167 17.58 -13.84 -2.18
N GLY A 168 17.67 -12.56 -1.83
CA GLY A 168 18.89 -11.99 -1.28
C GLY A 168 18.59 -10.76 -0.45
N ILE A 169 19.26 -10.68 0.68
CA ILE A 169 19.11 -9.60 1.66
C ILE A 169 20.48 -9.02 1.95
N GLU A 170 20.65 -7.75 1.66
CA GLU A 170 21.80 -6.94 2.05
C GLU A 170 21.34 -5.88 3.08
N GLU A 171 22.28 -5.05 3.55
CA GLU A 171 22.01 -4.05 4.61
C GLU A 171 20.87 -3.09 4.24
N ALA A 172 20.89 -2.53 3.04
CA ALA A 172 19.88 -1.57 2.56
C ALA A 172 19.26 -1.98 1.21
N TYR A 173 19.45 -3.22 0.79
CA TYR A 173 19.06 -3.68 -0.55
C TYR A 173 18.53 -5.11 -0.50
N LEU A 174 17.57 -5.42 -1.35
CA LEU A 174 17.00 -6.75 -1.49
C LEU A 174 16.84 -7.14 -2.96
N THR A 175 16.87 -8.44 -3.22
CA THR A 175 16.62 -9.02 -4.54
C THR A 175 15.52 -10.05 -4.48
N THR A 176 14.64 -10.07 -5.47
CA THR A 176 13.55 -11.04 -5.57
C THR A 176 13.61 -11.82 -6.90
N SER A 177 13.11 -13.05 -6.88
CA SER A 177 12.80 -13.86 -8.07
C SER A 177 11.29 -14.13 -8.16
N GLY A 178 10.83 -14.72 -9.25
CA GLY A 178 9.40 -14.90 -9.55
C GLY A 178 9.01 -13.96 -10.70
N ASP A 179 7.95 -13.21 -10.52
CA ASP A 179 7.54 -12.21 -11.48
C ASP A 179 8.50 -11.01 -11.47
N PRO A 180 9.21 -10.71 -12.58
CA PRO A 180 10.28 -9.73 -12.57
C PRO A 180 9.78 -8.33 -12.93
N ALA A 181 10.26 -7.32 -12.20
CA ALA A 181 10.11 -5.91 -12.56
C ALA A 181 10.64 -5.66 -13.97
N CYS A 182 10.17 -4.58 -14.59
CA CYS A 182 10.56 -4.18 -15.93
C CYS A 182 10.68 -2.66 -16.02
N PHE A 183 11.07 -2.15 -17.19
CA PHE A 183 11.24 -0.72 -17.40
C PHE A 183 9.96 0.06 -17.07
N GLY A 184 10.05 1.05 -16.18
CA GLY A 184 8.92 1.84 -15.68
C GLY A 184 8.32 1.37 -14.36
N ASP A 185 8.66 0.15 -13.90
CA ASP A 185 8.33 -0.29 -12.54
C ASP A 185 9.23 0.35 -11.47
N SER A 186 10.34 0.98 -11.89
CA SER A 186 11.20 1.77 -11.01
C SER A 186 10.39 2.74 -10.15
N GLY A 187 10.66 2.74 -8.85
CA GLY A 187 9.94 3.49 -7.84
C GLY A 187 8.65 2.83 -7.34
N GLY A 188 8.25 1.71 -7.94
CA GLY A 188 7.11 0.90 -7.51
C GLY A 188 7.39 0.17 -6.21
N ALA A 189 6.37 -0.54 -5.73
CA ALA A 189 6.39 -1.15 -4.41
C ALA A 189 6.82 -2.61 -4.45
N ALA A 190 7.52 -3.03 -3.40
CA ALA A 190 7.61 -4.41 -2.94
C ALA A 190 6.96 -4.49 -1.55
N PHE A 191 5.88 -5.28 -1.45
CA PHE A 191 5.13 -5.52 -0.22
C PHE A 191 5.43 -6.90 0.35
N ASP A 192 5.45 -7.06 1.67
CA ASP A 192 5.49 -8.37 2.30
C ASP A 192 4.11 -9.04 2.39
N ALA A 193 4.04 -10.22 3.02
CA ALA A 193 2.80 -10.96 3.22
C ALA A 193 1.72 -10.21 4.03
N GLY A 194 2.12 -9.19 4.81
CA GLY A 194 1.23 -8.34 5.59
C GLY A 194 0.84 -7.05 4.87
N GLU A 195 1.15 -6.93 3.57
CA GLU A 195 0.94 -5.73 2.76
C GLU A 195 1.72 -4.50 3.30
N MET A 196 2.81 -4.74 4.05
CA MET A 196 3.72 -3.68 4.46
C MET A 196 4.69 -3.36 3.33
N LEU A 197 4.86 -2.08 3.01
CA LEU A 197 5.87 -1.63 2.06
C LEU A 197 7.26 -1.87 2.66
N VAL A 198 8.02 -2.78 2.05
CA VAL A 198 9.36 -3.21 2.52
C VAL A 198 10.47 -2.87 1.55
N GLY A 199 10.15 -2.64 0.27
CA GLY A 199 11.12 -2.26 -0.75
C GLY A 199 10.57 -1.29 -1.80
N VAL A 200 11.47 -0.50 -2.37
CA VAL A 200 11.23 0.31 -3.57
C VAL A 200 11.95 -0.33 -4.75
N ILE A 201 11.25 -0.64 -5.84
CA ILE A 201 11.83 -1.24 -7.05
C ILE A 201 12.83 -0.25 -7.66
N VAL A 202 14.07 -0.66 -7.91
CA VAL A 202 15.11 0.26 -8.43
C VAL A 202 15.81 -0.25 -9.68
N ASN A 203 15.84 -1.56 -9.91
CA ASN A 203 16.42 -2.10 -11.13
C ASN A 203 15.98 -3.54 -11.37
N VAL A 204 16.30 -4.02 -12.56
CA VAL A 204 16.13 -5.41 -12.98
C VAL A 204 17.50 -5.92 -13.40
N PHE A 205 17.89 -7.08 -12.92
CA PHE A 205 19.10 -7.77 -13.35
C PHE A 205 18.72 -8.74 -14.46
N GLY A 206 18.51 -8.19 -15.65
CA GLY A 206 18.27 -8.97 -16.85
C GLY A 206 19.48 -9.84 -17.19
N PHE A 207 19.28 -11.15 -17.32
CA PHE A 207 20.33 -12.07 -17.79
C PHE A 207 20.17 -12.44 -19.26
N ASP A 208 18.97 -12.26 -19.81
CA ASP A 208 18.64 -12.56 -21.20
C ASP A 208 18.73 -11.29 -22.07
N PRO A 209 19.58 -11.26 -23.11
CA PRO A 209 19.64 -10.13 -24.04
C PRO A 209 18.39 -9.99 -24.92
N ASP A 210 17.62 -11.06 -25.11
CA ASP A 210 16.38 -11.07 -25.90
C ASP A 210 15.16 -10.66 -25.05
N ASP A 211 15.27 -10.79 -23.72
CA ASP A 211 14.25 -10.40 -22.74
C ASP A 211 14.90 -9.65 -21.56
N PRO A 212 15.12 -8.32 -21.68
CA PRO A 212 15.84 -7.55 -20.67
C PRO A 212 15.08 -7.44 -19.34
N CYS A 213 13.81 -7.87 -19.29
CA CYS A 213 13.00 -7.91 -18.08
C CYS A 213 13.02 -9.29 -17.40
N GLU A 214 13.64 -10.32 -18.00
CA GLU A 214 13.81 -11.62 -17.35
C GLU A 214 15.01 -11.64 -16.39
N GLY A 215 14.76 -11.87 -15.10
CA GLY A 215 15.84 -12.04 -14.11
C GLY A 215 15.41 -11.71 -12.69
N LEU A 216 16.35 -11.23 -11.89
CA LEU A 216 16.08 -10.79 -10.51
C LEU A 216 15.64 -9.33 -10.50
N SER A 217 14.67 -9.01 -9.65
CA SER A 217 14.32 -7.62 -9.36
C SER A 217 15.13 -7.13 -8.17
N GLY A 218 15.63 -5.91 -8.26
CA GLY A 218 16.41 -5.26 -7.22
C GLY A 218 15.64 -4.12 -6.57
N HIS A 219 15.74 -4.01 -5.24
CA HIS A 219 14.92 -3.08 -4.46
C HIS A 219 15.75 -2.41 -3.37
N THR A 220 15.55 -1.11 -3.14
CA THR A 220 16.07 -0.43 -1.95
C THR A 220 15.17 -0.75 -0.76
N ARG A 221 15.75 -1.19 0.35
CA ARG A 221 15.03 -1.47 1.61
C ARG A 221 14.40 -0.21 2.19
N VAL A 222 13.13 -0.27 2.53
CA VAL A 222 12.40 0.88 3.06
C VAL A 222 12.72 1.13 4.54
N ASP A 223 12.88 0.08 5.33
CA ASP A 223 13.21 0.19 6.75
C ASP A 223 14.56 0.87 7.00
N ALA A 224 15.54 0.66 6.10
CA ALA A 224 16.84 1.34 6.10
C ALA A 224 16.74 2.87 5.91
N TRP A 225 15.63 3.38 5.41
CA TRP A 225 15.39 4.81 5.14
C TRP A 225 14.10 5.34 5.77
N SER A 226 13.52 4.58 6.70
CA SER A 226 12.27 4.92 7.39
C SER A 226 12.30 6.32 8.03
N ALA A 227 13.42 6.70 8.66
CA ALA A 227 13.57 8.03 9.25
C ALA A 227 13.45 9.19 8.24
N MET A 228 13.89 9.01 7.00
CA MET A 228 13.75 10.01 5.94
C MET A 228 12.29 10.15 5.50
N ILE A 229 11.56 9.02 5.47
CA ILE A 229 10.14 8.97 5.15
C ILE A 229 9.35 9.61 6.29
N ASP A 230 9.59 9.21 7.55
CA ASP A 230 8.95 9.78 8.74
C ASP A 230 9.13 11.30 8.81
N GLN A 231 10.35 11.80 8.60
CA GLN A 231 10.61 13.24 8.58
C GLN A 231 9.86 13.95 7.46
N ALA A 232 9.72 13.32 6.28
CA ALA A 232 8.95 13.90 5.19
C ALA A 232 7.46 13.96 5.52
N ILE A 233 6.94 12.97 6.24
CA ILE A 233 5.53 12.97 6.64
C ILE A 233 5.30 14.09 7.64
N GLN A 234 6.10 14.15 8.71
CA GLN A 234 6.06 15.24 9.72
C GLN A 234 6.16 16.64 9.08
N ASP A 235 7.08 16.84 8.14
CA ASP A 235 7.26 18.15 7.51
C ASP A 235 6.16 18.48 6.48
N SER A 236 5.43 17.47 6.01
CA SER A 236 4.37 17.63 5.01
C SER A 236 2.98 17.82 5.61
N THR A 237 2.81 17.54 6.91
CA THR A 237 1.55 17.72 7.60
C THR A 237 1.07 19.16 7.36
N ILE A 238 -0.10 19.27 6.75
CA ILE A 238 -0.82 20.54 6.76
C ILE A 238 -1.43 20.58 8.14
N CYS A 239 -1.01 21.54 8.95
CA CYS A 239 -1.55 21.77 10.27
C CYS A 239 -3.06 22.05 10.14
N GLU A 240 -3.86 21.00 10.29
CA GLU A 240 -5.33 20.96 10.22
C GLU A 240 -5.87 20.69 11.63
N ASP A 241 -7.18 20.45 11.76
CA ASP A 241 -7.73 19.99 13.04
C ASP A 241 -7.32 18.52 13.24
N GLU A 242 -6.91 18.16 14.46
CA GLU A 242 -6.45 16.82 14.84
C GLU A 242 -7.35 15.68 14.34
N VAL A 243 -6.75 14.66 13.72
CA VAL A 243 -7.42 13.43 13.33
C VAL A 243 -7.02 12.29 14.27
N CYS A 244 -7.92 12.02 15.20
CA CYS A 244 -7.76 10.97 16.19
C CYS A 244 -7.51 9.53 15.65
N ASP A 245 -6.53 8.85 16.28
CA ASP A 245 -6.08 7.45 16.13
C ASP A 245 -5.58 7.10 14.73
N ASP A 246 -5.00 8.08 14.04
CA ASP A 246 -4.26 7.82 12.82
C ASP A 246 -2.74 7.80 13.02
N GLY A 247 -2.28 8.16 14.22
CA GLY A 247 -0.89 8.13 14.64
C GLY A 247 -0.05 9.27 14.07
N TRP A 248 -0.69 10.33 13.59
CA TRP A 248 -0.04 11.54 13.09
C TRP A 248 -0.26 12.74 14.02
N ASP A 249 0.61 13.73 13.86
CA ASP A 249 0.49 15.07 14.45
C ASP A 249 -0.12 15.92 13.33
N ASP A 250 -1.45 16.01 13.29
CA ASP A 250 -2.21 16.67 12.22
C ASP A 250 -2.25 18.19 12.39
N ASP A 251 -2.19 18.70 13.62
CA ASP A 251 -2.22 20.13 13.94
C ASP A 251 -0.82 20.76 14.08
N CYS A 252 0.22 19.93 13.99
CA CYS A 252 1.64 20.27 14.06
C CYS A 252 2.09 20.88 15.39
N ASP A 253 1.43 20.61 16.51
CA ASP A 253 1.87 21.11 17.82
C ASP A 253 3.03 20.31 18.44
N GLY A 254 3.39 19.18 17.82
CA GLY A 254 4.46 18.28 18.24
C GLY A 254 4.01 17.16 19.18
N LEU A 255 2.71 17.04 19.41
CA LEU A 255 2.07 15.89 20.05
C LEU A 255 1.40 15.04 18.97
N VAL A 256 1.07 13.79 19.29
CA VAL A 256 0.42 12.87 18.35
C VAL A 256 -0.91 12.49 18.97
N ASP A 257 -1.99 12.67 18.22
CA ASP A 257 -3.37 12.42 18.66
C ASP A 257 -3.75 13.18 19.95
N GLU A 258 -3.30 14.42 20.13
CA GLU A 258 -3.68 15.24 21.29
C GLU A 258 -5.10 15.79 21.18
N GLY A 259 -5.71 16.08 22.33
CA GLY A 259 -7.13 16.45 22.38
C GLY A 259 -8.09 15.29 22.13
N CYS A 260 -7.62 14.15 21.60
CA CYS A 260 -8.40 12.93 21.44
C CYS A 260 -8.69 12.28 22.80
N LEU A 261 -9.98 12.07 23.05
CA LEU A 261 -10.43 11.44 24.27
C LEU A 261 -10.16 9.93 24.24
N PRO A 262 -9.51 9.36 25.28
CA PRO A 262 -9.26 7.93 25.33
C PRO A 262 -10.58 7.16 25.54
N LEU A 263 -10.59 5.88 25.20
CA LEU A 263 -11.74 5.00 25.40
C LEU A 263 -12.26 5.03 26.84
N GLY A 264 -13.58 5.09 26.99
CA GLY A 264 -14.28 5.28 28.26
C GLY A 264 -14.46 6.74 28.68
N SER A 265 -13.82 7.70 28.00
CA SER A 265 -13.99 9.13 28.31
C SER A 265 -15.32 9.67 27.76
N PRO A 266 -15.94 10.65 28.44
CA PRO A 266 -17.20 11.24 27.98
C PRO A 266 -16.98 12.08 26.71
N CYS A 267 -17.79 11.86 25.69
CA CYS A 267 -17.68 12.55 24.40
C CYS A 267 -18.99 13.21 23.97
N THR A 268 -18.90 14.16 23.04
CA THR A 268 -20.07 14.84 22.46
C THR A 268 -20.25 14.54 20.98
N ALA A 269 -19.16 14.22 20.27
CA ALA A 269 -19.14 13.84 18.88
C ALA A 269 -18.13 12.69 18.64
N PRO A 270 -18.29 11.92 17.55
CA PRO A 270 -17.33 10.87 17.17
C PRO A 270 -15.89 11.38 17.06
N ASP A 271 -15.69 12.56 16.48
CA ASP A 271 -14.36 13.15 16.27
C ASP A 271 -13.68 13.59 17.58
N ASP A 272 -14.39 13.64 18.71
CA ASP A 272 -13.77 13.90 20.01
C ASP A 272 -12.94 12.68 20.49
N CYS A 273 -13.19 11.50 19.93
CA CYS A 273 -12.66 10.24 20.42
C CYS A 273 -11.48 9.76 19.59
N ALA A 274 -10.43 9.24 20.26
CA ALA A 274 -9.36 8.46 19.63
C ALA A 274 -9.95 7.47 18.62
N SER A 275 -10.89 6.63 19.06
CA SER A 275 -11.53 5.61 18.24
C SER A 275 -12.49 6.11 17.15
N ARG A 276 -12.73 7.43 17.03
CA ARG A 276 -13.75 8.04 16.17
C ARG A 276 -15.16 7.48 16.38
N ASP A 277 -15.43 6.95 17.57
CA ASP A 277 -16.68 6.28 17.89
C ASP A 277 -17.19 6.75 19.26
N CYS A 278 -18.13 7.69 19.22
CA CYS A 278 -18.81 8.22 20.39
C CYS A 278 -20.23 7.63 20.44
N ARG A 279 -20.48 6.71 21.39
CA ARG A 279 -21.81 6.07 21.55
C ARG A 279 -22.33 6.22 22.96
N GLU A 280 -23.66 6.18 23.07
CA GLU A 280 -24.33 6.09 24.36
C GLU A 280 -24.21 4.66 24.89
N VAL A 281 -23.55 4.52 26.04
CA VAL A 281 -23.33 3.26 26.75
C VAL A 281 -23.79 3.48 28.19
N GLU A 282 -24.75 2.68 28.64
CA GLU A 282 -25.35 2.82 29.97
C GLU A 282 -25.90 4.24 30.29
N GLY A 283 -26.37 4.95 29.26
CA GLY A 283 -26.97 6.27 29.40
C GLY A 283 -25.99 7.44 29.40
N ALA A 284 -24.70 7.19 29.13
CA ALA A 284 -23.68 8.22 28.93
C ALA A 284 -23.01 8.08 27.57
N SER A 285 -22.81 9.19 26.86
CA SER A 285 -21.99 9.22 25.64
C SER A 285 -20.52 9.11 26.01
N GLN A 286 -19.85 8.07 25.51
CA GLN A 286 -18.44 7.84 25.77
C GLN A 286 -17.71 7.30 24.53
N CYS A 287 -16.41 7.61 24.47
CA CYS A 287 -15.52 7.07 23.45
C CYS A 287 -15.43 5.57 23.59
N THR A 288 -15.79 4.84 22.55
CA THR A 288 -15.90 3.39 22.58
C THR A 288 -15.27 2.76 21.34
N ARG A 289 -15.19 1.44 21.29
CA ARG A 289 -14.90 0.69 20.06
C ARG A 289 -15.84 -0.48 19.99
N THR A 290 -16.19 -0.93 18.79
CA THR A 290 -17.00 -2.14 18.63
C THR A 290 -16.23 -3.35 19.16
N CYS A 291 -16.91 -4.25 19.87
CA CYS A 291 -16.32 -5.44 20.46
C CYS A 291 -17.24 -6.67 20.25
N ASP A 292 -16.66 -7.87 20.27
CA ASP A 292 -17.43 -9.12 20.26
C ASP A 292 -17.82 -9.50 21.69
N PRO A 293 -19.12 -9.56 22.04
CA PRO A 293 -19.54 -9.92 23.39
C PRO A 293 -19.15 -11.36 23.78
N ASN A 294 -18.81 -12.23 22.83
CA ASN A 294 -18.41 -13.61 23.10
C ASN A 294 -16.90 -13.77 23.32
N ALA A 295 -16.10 -12.74 23.03
CA ALA A 295 -14.64 -12.78 23.21
C ALA A 295 -14.19 -12.53 24.67
N GLY A 296 -15.14 -12.35 25.59
CA GLY A 296 -14.86 -12.12 27.01
C GLY A 296 -14.14 -10.80 27.28
N SER A 297 -13.41 -10.72 28.39
CA SER A 297 -12.66 -9.51 28.78
C SER A 297 -11.51 -9.16 27.85
N ALA A 298 -11.08 -10.07 26.96
CA ALA A 298 -10.04 -9.80 25.96
C ALA A 298 -10.52 -8.90 24.80
N ALA A 299 -11.83 -8.66 24.68
CA ALA A 299 -12.40 -7.86 23.59
C ALA A 299 -12.14 -6.35 23.74
N CYS A 300 -11.79 -5.89 24.95
CA CYS A 300 -11.58 -4.49 25.27
C CYS A 300 -10.25 -4.27 26.01
N PRO A 301 -9.62 -3.09 25.90
CA PRO A 301 -8.45 -2.72 26.70
C PRO A 301 -8.70 -2.82 28.22
N GLU A 302 -7.63 -2.92 29.01
CA GLU A 302 -7.74 -2.99 30.47
C GLU A 302 -8.59 -1.85 31.05
N GLY A 303 -9.48 -2.20 31.99
CA GLY A 303 -10.41 -1.26 32.62
C GLY A 303 -11.70 -0.99 31.84
N LEU A 304 -11.87 -1.63 30.68
CA LEU A 304 -13.08 -1.59 29.87
C LEU A 304 -13.67 -2.99 29.71
N TRP A 305 -14.98 -3.09 29.47
CA TRP A 305 -15.67 -4.36 29.22
C TRP A 305 -16.62 -4.23 28.03
N CYS A 306 -16.94 -5.34 27.37
CA CYS A 306 -17.79 -5.31 26.19
C CYS A 306 -19.28 -5.24 26.57
N ALA A 307 -19.86 -4.05 26.48
CA ALA A 307 -21.25 -3.79 26.87
C ALA A 307 -22.21 -3.84 25.67
N PRO A 308 -23.45 -4.36 25.85
CA PRO A 308 -24.46 -4.29 24.82
C PRO A 308 -24.89 -2.82 24.59
N VAL A 309 -24.96 -2.42 23.32
CA VAL A 309 -25.48 -1.12 22.87
C VAL A 309 -26.60 -1.36 21.85
N ALA A 310 -27.35 -0.30 21.49
CA ALA A 310 -28.51 -0.43 20.59
C ALA A 310 -28.18 -1.14 19.26
N ASP A 311 -26.98 -0.90 18.72
CA ASP A 311 -26.53 -1.43 17.42
C ASP A 311 -25.40 -2.47 17.55
N GLY A 312 -25.33 -3.22 18.66
CA GLY A 312 -24.36 -4.31 18.84
C GLY A 312 -23.73 -4.34 20.22
N ALA A 313 -22.41 -4.39 20.30
CA ALA A 313 -21.66 -4.28 21.55
C ALA A 313 -20.46 -3.35 21.37
N ALA A 314 -20.13 -2.63 22.43
CA ALA A 314 -19.06 -1.64 22.44
C ALA A 314 -18.33 -1.60 23.78
N CYS A 315 -17.05 -1.26 23.78
CA CYS A 315 -16.24 -1.18 24.99
C CYS A 315 -16.72 -0.07 25.93
N ALA A 316 -16.99 -0.41 27.18
CA ALA A 316 -17.54 0.47 28.18
C ALA A 316 -16.63 0.62 29.39
N SER A 317 -16.54 1.83 29.95
CA SER A 317 -15.91 2.02 31.25
C SER A 317 -16.78 1.44 32.36
N GLY A 318 -16.16 0.80 33.35
CA GLY A 318 -16.84 0.27 34.52
C GLY A 318 -16.45 -1.18 34.80
N ASP A 319 -17.04 -1.74 35.84
CA ASP A 319 -16.93 -3.16 36.12
C ASP A 319 -17.88 -3.92 35.17
N PRO A 320 -17.47 -5.10 34.64
CA PRO A 320 -18.42 -5.95 33.94
C PRO A 320 -19.59 -6.26 34.88
N PRO A 321 -20.81 -6.43 34.33
CA PRO A 321 -21.92 -6.90 35.13
C PRO A 321 -21.48 -8.20 35.82
N PRO A 322 -21.86 -8.40 37.10
CA PRO A 322 -21.54 -9.64 37.78
C PRO A 322 -21.96 -10.78 36.87
N ASP A 323 -21.05 -11.73 36.64
CA ASP A 323 -21.36 -12.95 35.89
C ASP A 323 -22.72 -13.42 36.39
N PRO A 324 -23.72 -13.62 35.50
CA PRO A 324 -25.03 -14.02 35.94
C PRO A 324 -24.81 -15.22 36.85
N ASP A 325 -25.16 -15.06 38.15
CA ASP A 325 -25.06 -16.12 39.15
C ASP A 325 -25.50 -17.37 38.42
N PRO A 326 -24.67 -18.43 38.35
CA PRO A 326 -24.94 -19.58 37.52
C PRO A 326 -26.33 -20.06 37.90
N VAL A 327 -27.31 -19.62 37.14
CA VAL A 327 -28.72 -19.80 37.49
C VAL A 327 -28.81 -21.29 37.59
N ASP A 328 -29.21 -21.78 38.77
CA ASP A 328 -29.32 -23.19 39.10
C ASP A 328 -30.10 -23.87 37.98
N ALA A 329 -29.38 -24.27 36.92
CA ALA A 329 -29.90 -24.94 35.76
C ALA A 329 -30.06 -26.42 36.08
N ALA A 330 -30.16 -26.74 37.38
CA ALA A 330 -31.06 -27.74 37.90
C ALA A 330 -32.52 -27.28 37.70
N VAL A 331 -32.89 -26.99 36.45
CA VAL A 331 -34.27 -27.26 36.06
C VAL A 331 -34.36 -28.78 36.14
N ASP A 332 -35.10 -29.26 37.14
CA ASP A 332 -35.55 -30.64 37.25
C ASP A 332 -35.96 -31.13 35.87
N LEU A 333 -35.06 -31.88 35.21
CA LEU A 333 -35.44 -32.68 34.06
C LEU A 333 -36.43 -33.70 34.63
N PRO A 334 -37.72 -33.67 34.24
CA PRO A 334 -38.65 -34.68 34.72
C PRO A 334 -38.09 -36.05 34.36
N ASP A 335 -38.04 -36.92 35.37
CA ASP A 335 -37.58 -38.31 35.25
C ASP A 335 -38.13 -38.94 33.97
N ALA A 336 -37.21 -39.31 33.07
CA ALA A 336 -37.48 -40.06 31.85
C ALA A 336 -37.84 -41.50 32.21
N ALA A 337 -39.03 -41.71 32.75
CA ALA A 337 -39.60 -43.02 33.07
C ALA A 337 -41.07 -43.08 32.65
N ASP A 338 -41.36 -42.94 31.35
CA ASP A 338 -42.37 -43.73 30.62
C ASP A 338 -42.59 -43.13 29.22
N ALA A 339 -41.90 -43.67 28.23
CA ALA A 339 -42.33 -43.56 26.83
C ALA A 339 -42.01 -44.87 26.14
N GLY A 340 -43.04 -45.69 25.94
CA GLY A 340 -43.00 -46.93 25.20
C GLY A 340 -42.63 -46.74 23.71
N PRO A 341 -42.43 -47.84 22.98
CA PRO A 341 -41.95 -47.81 21.61
C PRO A 341 -43.06 -47.33 20.66
N ALA A 342 -42.85 -46.20 19.98
CA ALA A 342 -43.72 -45.73 18.91
C ALA A 342 -42.92 -45.55 17.61
N ASP A 343 -43.17 -46.52 16.72
CA ASP A 343 -43.13 -46.54 15.27
C ASP A 343 -42.43 -45.41 14.49
N THR A 344 -41.47 -45.87 13.69
CA THR A 344 -40.92 -45.22 12.51
C THR A 344 -42.00 -44.86 11.48
N ALA A 345 -42.27 -43.57 11.30
CA ALA A 345 -42.94 -43.04 10.11
C ALA A 345 -42.11 -41.92 9.48
N SER A 346 -41.50 -42.26 8.35
CA SER A 346 -40.75 -41.37 7.47
C SER A 346 -41.71 -40.39 6.79
N TYR A 347 -41.54 -39.09 7.04
CA TYR A 347 -42.13 -38.03 6.22
C TYR A 347 -41.01 -37.17 5.65
N GLY A 348 -40.72 -37.39 4.36
CA GLY A 348 -39.91 -36.50 3.55
C GLY A 348 -40.72 -35.28 3.13
N CYS A 349 -40.29 -34.10 3.54
CA CYS A 349 -40.76 -32.83 2.99
C CYS A 349 -39.77 -32.33 1.94
N GLY A 350 -40.14 -32.48 0.67
CA GLY A 350 -39.48 -31.83 -0.45
C GLY A 350 -39.99 -30.39 -0.60
N CYS A 351 -39.11 -29.41 -0.44
CA CYS A 351 -39.38 -28.02 -0.81
C CYS A 351 -39.18 -27.84 -2.31
N ARG A 352 -40.27 -27.53 -3.02
CA ARG A 352 -40.31 -27.20 -4.44
C ARG A 352 -40.34 -25.67 -4.57
N ILE A 353 -39.28 -25.08 -5.11
CA ILE A 353 -39.23 -23.63 -5.43
C ILE A 353 -39.98 -23.40 -6.75
N PRO A 354 -41.01 -22.54 -6.82
CA PRO A 354 -41.61 -22.14 -8.08
C PRO A 354 -40.80 -20.99 -8.73
N GLY A 355 -40.44 -21.19 -10.00
CA GLY A 355 -39.71 -20.22 -10.81
C GLY A 355 -40.52 -18.97 -11.12
N SER A 356 -39.85 -17.82 -11.01
CA SER A 356 -40.35 -16.51 -11.41
C SER A 356 -40.14 -16.29 -12.92
N ALA A 357 -41.23 -16.32 -13.68
CA ALA A 357 -41.29 -15.78 -15.03
C ALA A 357 -41.64 -14.28 -14.98
N GLY A 358 -40.68 -13.42 -15.36
CA GLY A 358 -40.79 -11.96 -15.30
C GLY A 358 -40.46 -11.27 -16.63
N ARG A 359 -41.48 -11.20 -17.49
CA ARG A 359 -41.79 -10.28 -18.60
C ARG A 359 -40.73 -9.27 -19.07
N ARG A 360 -40.51 -9.32 -20.39
CA ARG A 360 -39.98 -8.26 -21.26
C ARG A 360 -40.93 -7.05 -21.28
N ALA A 361 -40.38 -5.84 -21.14
CA ALA A 361 -41.01 -4.60 -21.56
C ALA A 361 -40.03 -3.84 -22.46
N ALA A 362 -40.42 -3.66 -23.72
CA ALA A 362 -39.76 -2.78 -24.68
C ALA A 362 -40.20 -1.34 -24.39
N GLY A 363 -39.24 -0.45 -24.11
CA GLY A 363 -39.43 0.98 -24.01
C GLY A 363 -38.83 1.69 -25.21
N LEU A 364 -39.68 2.14 -26.13
CA LEU A 364 -39.38 3.12 -27.17
C LEU A 364 -38.82 4.41 -26.53
N SER A 365 -37.65 4.88 -26.96
CA SER A 365 -37.22 6.26 -26.74
C SER A 365 -37.36 7.05 -28.03
N VAL A 366 -38.25 8.04 -28.00
CA VAL A 366 -38.46 9.05 -29.03
C VAL A 366 -37.40 10.13 -28.87
N ILE A 367 -36.57 10.34 -29.90
CA ILE A 367 -35.62 11.46 -29.99
C ILE A 367 -36.40 12.69 -30.45
N PHE A 368 -36.52 13.70 -29.58
CA PHE A 368 -36.95 15.04 -29.94
C PHE A 368 -35.73 15.91 -30.27
N LEU A 369 -35.63 16.31 -31.54
CA LEU A 369 -34.75 17.37 -32.02
C LEU A 369 -35.34 18.72 -31.63
N ALA A 370 -34.63 19.52 -30.83
CA ALA A 370 -34.91 20.94 -30.66
C ALA A 370 -33.59 21.73 -30.67
N ALA A 371 -33.38 22.43 -31.78
CA ALA A 371 -32.35 23.44 -31.96
C ALA A 371 -32.70 24.70 -31.15
N LEU A 372 -31.77 25.19 -30.33
CA LEU A 372 -31.82 26.53 -29.76
C LEU A 372 -30.46 27.22 -29.96
N ALA A 373 -30.52 28.34 -30.69
CA ALA A 373 -29.43 29.28 -30.89
C ALA A 373 -29.08 30.02 -29.58
N PRO A 374 -27.82 30.40 -29.34
CA PRO A 374 -27.49 31.26 -28.23
C PRO A 374 -27.72 32.73 -28.59
N LEU A 375 -28.65 33.37 -27.85
CA LEU A 375 -28.79 34.82 -27.76
C LEU A 375 -27.56 35.42 -27.08
N GLY A 376 -27.01 36.46 -27.70
CA GLY A 376 -25.84 37.19 -27.23
C GLY A 376 -26.09 37.92 -25.92
N VAL A 377 -25.26 37.62 -24.92
CA VAL A 377 -25.14 38.41 -23.69
C VAL A 377 -23.96 39.36 -23.84
N SER A 378 -24.28 40.64 -24.01
CA SER A 378 -23.36 41.78 -23.95
C SER A 378 -22.81 41.95 -22.52
N ARG A 379 -21.60 41.45 -22.24
CA ARG A 379 -20.84 41.81 -21.03
C ARG A 379 -20.17 43.18 -21.20
N ARG A 380 -20.56 44.11 -20.32
CA ARG A 380 -19.92 45.42 -20.13
C ARG A 380 -18.44 45.22 -19.74
N ARG A 381 -17.56 45.98 -20.39
CA ARG A 381 -16.11 46.02 -20.11
C ARG A 381 -15.85 46.78 -18.80
N GLY A 382 -15.32 46.09 -17.80
CA GLY A 382 -14.61 46.71 -16.68
C GLY A 382 -13.18 47.12 -17.08
N PRO A 383 -12.54 48.04 -16.34
CA PRO A 383 -11.23 48.59 -16.69
C PRO A 383 -10.13 47.54 -16.59
N ARG A 384 -9.31 47.45 -17.64
CA ARG A 384 -8.12 46.59 -17.70
C ARG A 384 -6.98 47.23 -16.92
N CYS A 385 -6.59 46.64 -15.79
CA CYS A 385 -5.25 46.83 -15.23
C CYS A 385 -4.25 46.11 -16.14
N ARG A 386 -3.34 46.87 -16.78
CA ARG A 386 -2.21 46.30 -17.52
C ARG A 386 -1.09 45.95 -16.53
N PRO A 387 -0.58 44.71 -16.49
CA PRO A 387 0.67 44.45 -15.79
C PRO A 387 1.83 45.14 -16.52
N ARG A 388 2.68 45.83 -15.76
CA ARG A 388 3.98 46.32 -16.24
C ARG A 388 4.91 45.11 -16.45
N PRO A 389 5.73 45.07 -17.51
CA PRO A 389 6.73 44.02 -17.66
C PRO A 389 7.81 44.18 -16.58
N PHE A 390 7.93 43.16 -15.75
CA PHE A 390 9.03 43.01 -14.79
C PHE A 390 10.31 42.66 -15.57
N ARG A 391 11.26 43.58 -15.60
CA ARG A 391 12.57 43.37 -16.23
C ARG A 391 13.51 42.71 -15.22
N TRP A 392 13.93 41.48 -15.51
CA TRP A 392 15.07 40.86 -14.84
C TRP A 392 16.38 41.60 -15.19
N PRO A 393 17.27 41.84 -14.21
CA PRO A 393 18.59 42.37 -14.50
C PRO A 393 19.46 41.29 -15.14
N THR A 394 19.97 41.58 -16.33
CA THR A 394 20.95 40.76 -17.03
C THR A 394 22.25 40.69 -16.22
N ARG A 395 22.55 39.50 -15.66
CA ARG A 395 23.85 39.20 -15.05
C ARG A 395 24.93 39.21 -16.14
N ARG A 396 25.74 40.27 -16.15
CA ARG A 396 26.98 40.37 -16.92
C ARG A 396 27.97 39.28 -16.48
N ARG A 397 28.27 38.34 -17.38
CA ARG A 397 29.46 37.47 -17.32
C ARG A 397 30.73 38.35 -17.31
N ARG A 398 31.42 38.43 -16.17
CA ARG A 398 32.83 38.87 -16.12
C ARG A 398 33.72 37.64 -16.29
N ARG A 399 34.30 37.49 -17.48
CA ARG A 399 35.51 36.70 -17.70
C ARG A 399 36.65 37.33 -16.88
N ARG A 400 37.16 36.62 -15.88
CA ARG A 400 38.47 36.91 -15.27
C ARG A 400 39.46 35.88 -15.81
N THR A 401 40.27 36.31 -16.75
CA THR A 401 41.56 35.71 -17.10
C THR A 401 42.55 36.04 -15.99
N ALA A 402 42.96 35.04 -15.21
CA ALA A 402 44.12 35.15 -14.34
C ALA A 402 45.32 34.50 -15.04
N ARG A 403 46.23 35.36 -15.54
CA ARG A 403 47.62 35.00 -15.81
C ARG A 403 48.30 34.73 -14.46
N SER A 404 48.85 33.54 -14.30
CA SER A 404 49.82 33.25 -13.24
C SER A 404 51.22 33.28 -13.87
N THR A 405 52.04 34.20 -13.35
CA THR A 405 53.45 34.39 -13.67
C THR A 405 54.33 33.38 -12.95
N VAL A 406 55.38 32.99 -13.67
CA VAL A 406 56.50 32.13 -13.30
C VAL A 406 57.39 32.71 -12.19
N ALA A 407 57.72 31.88 -11.21
CA ALA A 407 59.01 31.78 -10.47
C ALA A 407 58.88 30.49 -9.60
N GLY A 408 59.65 29.43 -9.74
CA GLY A 408 61.11 29.36 -9.68
C GLY A 408 61.50 28.38 -8.56
N SER A 409 61.86 27.14 -8.96
CA SER A 409 62.90 26.26 -8.39
C SER A 409 62.84 25.74 -6.94
N CYS A 410 62.79 24.41 -6.76
CA CYS A 410 63.96 23.58 -6.38
C CYS A 410 63.65 22.08 -6.45
N ALA A 411 64.66 21.31 -6.85
CA ALA A 411 64.64 19.88 -7.12
C ALA A 411 64.67 19.01 -5.85
N SER A 412 64.12 17.79 -5.96
CA SER A 412 64.76 16.58 -5.43
C SER A 412 64.13 15.34 -6.05
N ALA A 413 64.98 14.57 -6.73
CA ALA A 413 64.70 13.26 -7.30
C ALA A 413 64.68 12.17 -6.20
N GLY A 414 63.83 11.15 -6.40
CA GLY A 414 63.81 9.92 -5.61
C GLY A 414 63.16 8.81 -6.44
N ALA A 415 63.91 7.73 -6.64
CA ALA A 415 63.74 6.64 -7.61
C ALA A 415 62.56 5.67 -7.34
N PRO A 416 62.18 4.80 -8.30
CA PRO A 416 61.10 3.81 -8.16
C PRO A 416 61.61 2.50 -7.52
N LEU A 417 60.78 1.89 -6.67
CA LEU A 417 61.00 0.55 -6.14
C LEU A 417 60.12 -0.47 -6.87
N ASP A 418 60.82 -1.27 -7.67
CA ASP A 418 60.42 -2.56 -8.23
C ASP A 418 60.51 -3.64 -7.13
N GLN A 419 59.44 -4.42 -6.91
CA GLN A 419 59.55 -5.77 -6.36
C GLN A 419 58.45 -6.70 -6.90
N ARG A 420 58.86 -7.58 -7.82
CA ARG A 420 58.31 -8.92 -7.99
C ARG A 420 58.83 -9.85 -6.90
N VAL A 421 57.99 -10.62 -6.20
CA VAL A 421 58.35 -11.98 -5.72
C VAL A 421 57.13 -12.92 -5.65
N ARG A 422 57.17 -13.92 -6.54
CA ARG A 422 56.89 -15.36 -6.44
C ARG A 422 55.73 -15.94 -5.62
N ARG A 423 54.99 -16.79 -6.36
CA ARG A 423 54.36 -18.05 -5.93
C ARG A 423 55.31 -18.96 -5.13
N THR A 424 54.76 -19.57 -4.09
CA THR A 424 55.00 -20.96 -3.67
C THR A 424 53.65 -21.63 -3.55
#